data_AF-A0A3Q3E752-F1
#
_entry.id   AF-A0A3Q3E752-F1
#
_cell.length_a   1.000
_cell.length_b   1.000
_cell.length_c   1.000
_cell.angle_alpha   90.00
_cell.angle_beta   90.00
_cell.angle_gamma   90.00
#
_symmetry.space_group_name_H-M   'P 1'
#
loop_
_entity.id
_entity.type
_entity.pdbx_description
1 polymer ?
#
loop_
_entity_poly.entity_id
_entity_poly.type
_entity_poly.pdbx_seq_one_letter_code
_entity_poly.pdbx_strand_id
1 'polypeptide(L)'
;MQASILLLLSPFLLLSLLLPSCSSQGESDLTVMTRTGRVRGFRQPVLEHSFVTSFLGIPFAEPPVGKRRFRRAETKRLWTGVYDAMEYPNACYQFVDTSFPGFQGSEMWNPNRQMSEDCLYLNVWVPSSPRPHNLTVMVWIYGGGFYSGSSSLDVYDGRYLAHSETVIVVSMNYRIGAFGFLALHGSSEAPGNVGLLDQRMALQWVQDNIHFFGGNPKQVTIFGESAGGASVGYHLLSPDSRPTFTRAILQSGVPNCPWASVSPAEARRRATLLGKLVGCNGGNDTELVDCLRSKTPQELIDQEWQVLPWSALFRFSFVPVVDGEVLPDTPEAMLSSGNFKDTQVLLGVNQDEGSYFLLYGAPGFSKDNESLISREDFLEGVKLSVPHANDIGLESVVLQYTDWMDENNGLKNRDAMDDIVGDHNVICPLAHFARSYAQHNAMKANTGGAGGGMNSGGNSQGGVYLYLFDHRASNLAWPEWMGVIHGYEIEFVFGLPLEKRLNYTLDEEKLSRRMMKYWANFARTGNPNEPNVNHEARWRVRSVGPVFHAEEQKHVGLRNRCVLFWNRFWPHIWKFETLTDHYSKQERCTDL
;
A
#
# COMPACT_ATOMS: atom_id res chain seq x y z
N MET A 1 7.25 -31.97 -87.10
CA MET A 1 6.49 -33.18 -86.74
C MET A 1 6.94 -33.55 -85.34
N GLN A 2 6.26 -33.13 -84.26
CA GLN A 2 5.10 -33.79 -83.59
C GLN A 2 5.38 -35.29 -83.33
N ALA A 3 5.25 -35.87 -82.13
CA ALA A 3 4.37 -35.67 -80.96
C ALA A 3 5.03 -36.32 -79.70
N SER A 4 5.02 -35.75 -78.49
CA SER A 4 4.00 -35.75 -77.39
C SER A 4 4.26 -36.78 -76.27
N ILE A 5 4.37 -36.29 -75.02
CA ILE A 5 4.40 -37.03 -73.73
C ILE A 5 3.54 -36.23 -72.70
N LEU A 6 3.06 -36.90 -71.63
CA LEU A 6 2.48 -36.40 -70.35
C LEU A 6 0.95 -36.08 -70.40
N LEU A 7 0.07 -36.34 -69.41
CA LEU A 7 0.16 -36.46 -67.94
C LEU A 7 -1.07 -37.21 -67.35
N LEU A 8 -0.89 -37.82 -66.18
CA LEU A 8 -1.92 -38.37 -65.26
C LEU A 8 -2.43 -37.28 -64.28
N LEU A 9 -3.75 -37.22 -64.00
CA LEU A 9 -4.32 -36.42 -62.88
C LEU A 9 -5.60 -37.05 -62.26
N SER A 10 -5.44 -37.53 -61.01
CA SER A 10 -6.26 -37.48 -59.76
C SER A 10 -7.81 -37.45 -59.74
N PRO A 11 -8.45 -38.17 -58.77
CA PRO A 11 -9.70 -37.79 -58.15
C PRO A 11 -9.55 -37.54 -56.63
N PHE A 12 -9.22 -36.32 -56.22
CA PHE A 12 -9.31 -35.86 -54.82
C PHE A 12 -9.92 -34.44 -54.82
N LEU A 13 -11.24 -34.35 -54.96
CA LEU A 13 -11.91 -33.05 -55.00
C LEU A 13 -13.39 -33.14 -54.63
N LEU A 14 -13.72 -33.69 -53.45
CA LEU A 14 -15.10 -33.61 -52.91
C LEU A 14 -15.21 -33.90 -51.40
N LEU A 15 -14.24 -33.45 -50.59
CA LEU A 15 -14.34 -33.52 -49.12
C LEU A 15 -13.72 -32.30 -48.43
N SER A 16 -14.24 -31.10 -48.74
CA SER A 16 -13.74 -29.84 -48.15
C SER A 16 -14.82 -28.83 -47.77
N LEU A 17 -16.09 -29.25 -47.65
CA LEU A 17 -17.19 -28.40 -47.20
C LEU A 17 -17.81 -28.99 -45.94
N LEU A 18 -17.20 -28.74 -44.79
CA LEU A 18 -17.77 -28.76 -43.42
C LEU A 18 -16.62 -28.65 -42.40
N LEU A 19 -15.89 -27.52 -42.43
CA LEU A 19 -15.11 -27.08 -41.28
C LEU A 19 -15.88 -25.90 -40.66
N PRO A 20 -16.17 -25.92 -39.35
CA PRO A 20 -16.71 -24.73 -38.70
C PRO A 20 -15.68 -23.63 -38.86
N SER A 21 -16.12 -22.47 -39.36
CA SER A 21 -15.32 -21.26 -39.41
C SER A 21 -14.84 -20.95 -38.00
N CYS A 22 -13.62 -21.39 -37.67
CA CYS A 22 -12.91 -20.90 -36.51
C CYS A 22 -12.65 -19.43 -36.81
N SER A 23 -13.50 -18.56 -36.28
CA SER A 23 -13.28 -17.12 -36.31
C SER A 23 -11.92 -16.90 -35.65
N SER A 24 -10.90 -16.54 -36.44
CA SER A 24 -9.71 -15.93 -35.86
C SER A 24 -10.19 -14.64 -35.20
N GLN A 25 -10.40 -14.68 -33.89
CA GLN A 25 -10.60 -13.48 -33.09
C GLN A 25 -9.29 -12.70 -33.19
N GLY A 26 -9.26 -11.73 -34.09
CA GLY A 26 -8.04 -11.12 -34.59
C GLY A 26 -7.26 -10.33 -33.54
N GLU A 27 -5.96 -10.17 -33.80
CA GLU A 27 -5.00 -9.30 -33.09
C GLU A 27 -5.53 -7.89 -32.76
N SER A 28 -6.59 -7.43 -33.44
CA SER A 28 -7.23 -6.13 -33.18
C SER A 28 -7.86 -6.01 -31.79
N ASP A 29 -8.31 -7.10 -31.17
CA ASP A 29 -9.00 -7.05 -29.85
C ASP A 29 -8.04 -6.81 -28.66
N LEU A 30 -6.73 -6.99 -28.88
CA LEU A 30 -5.69 -6.83 -27.86
C LEU A 30 -4.96 -5.48 -27.92
N THR A 31 -5.26 -4.65 -28.93
CA THR A 31 -4.68 -3.31 -29.04
C THR A 31 -5.65 -2.27 -28.51
N VAL A 32 -5.15 -1.31 -27.74
CA VAL A 32 -5.93 -0.19 -27.17
C VAL A 32 -5.27 1.11 -27.55
N MET A 33 -6.05 2.05 -28.08
CA MET A 33 -5.60 3.42 -28.28
C MET A 33 -5.76 4.19 -26.97
N THR A 34 -4.66 4.66 -26.38
CA THR A 34 -4.67 5.59 -25.25
C THR A 34 -4.47 7.02 -25.77
N ARG A 35 -4.51 8.02 -24.89
CA ARG A 35 -4.17 9.41 -25.25
C ARG A 35 -2.69 9.57 -25.62
N THR A 36 -1.80 8.71 -25.12
CA THR A 36 -0.35 8.79 -25.36
C THR A 36 0.13 7.91 -26.50
N GLY A 37 -0.64 6.90 -26.90
CA GLY A 37 -0.32 6.03 -28.03
C GLY A 37 -1.05 4.69 -27.99
N ARG A 38 -0.76 3.82 -28.94
CA ARG A 38 -1.33 2.45 -28.96
C ARG A 38 -0.54 1.54 -28.03
N VAL A 39 -1.24 0.74 -27.24
CA VAL A 39 -0.67 -0.36 -26.43
C VAL A 39 -1.25 -1.69 -26.87
N ARG A 40 -0.44 -2.74 -26.90
CA ARG A 40 -0.86 -4.12 -27.18
C ARG A 40 -0.65 -4.98 -25.95
N GLY A 41 -1.72 -5.60 -25.46
CA GLY A 41 -1.68 -6.57 -24.36
C GLY A 41 -1.67 -8.01 -24.88
N PHE A 42 -1.92 -8.95 -23.97
CA PHE A 42 -1.98 -10.38 -24.28
C PHE A 42 -3.09 -11.07 -23.48
N ARG A 43 -3.51 -12.26 -23.92
CA ARG A 43 -4.43 -13.11 -23.15
C ARG A 43 -3.66 -13.87 -22.09
N GLN A 44 -3.97 -13.62 -20.82
CA GLN A 44 -3.36 -14.30 -19.68
C GLN A 44 -4.34 -15.34 -19.10
N PRO A 45 -3.97 -16.62 -19.03
CA PRO A 45 -4.77 -17.64 -18.35
C PRO A 45 -4.93 -17.33 -16.85
N VAL A 46 -6.11 -17.64 -16.30
CA VAL A 46 -6.43 -17.38 -14.87
C VAL A 46 -6.91 -18.64 -14.15
N LEU A 47 -8.12 -19.13 -14.43
CA LEU A 47 -8.65 -20.40 -13.95
C LEU A 47 -8.88 -21.34 -15.15
N GLU A 48 -9.19 -22.62 -14.91
CA GLU A 48 -9.44 -23.60 -15.97
C GLU A 48 -10.39 -23.04 -17.05
N HIS A 49 -9.92 -23.08 -18.30
CA HIS A 49 -10.65 -22.60 -19.48
C HIS A 49 -11.07 -21.11 -19.48
N SER A 50 -10.39 -20.26 -18.69
CA SER A 50 -10.67 -18.81 -18.64
C SER A 50 -9.40 -17.97 -18.80
N PHE A 51 -9.57 -16.73 -19.27
CA PHE A 51 -8.49 -15.78 -19.48
C PHE A 51 -8.91 -14.35 -19.16
N VAL A 52 -7.94 -13.49 -18.82
CA VAL A 52 -8.08 -12.03 -18.81
C VAL A 52 -7.22 -11.44 -19.92
N THR A 53 -7.47 -10.19 -20.29
CA THR A 53 -6.56 -9.42 -21.14
C THR A 53 -5.66 -8.55 -20.27
N SER A 54 -4.35 -8.78 -20.33
CA SER A 54 -3.37 -8.09 -19.51
C SER A 54 -2.52 -7.15 -20.34
N PHE A 55 -2.25 -5.97 -19.79
CA PHE A 55 -1.34 -4.97 -20.32
C PHE A 55 -0.32 -4.65 -19.23
N LEU A 56 0.89 -5.19 -19.35
CA LEU A 56 1.92 -5.07 -18.35
C LEU A 56 2.97 -4.05 -18.80
N GLY A 57 3.39 -3.16 -17.91
CA GLY A 57 4.46 -2.19 -18.20
C GLY A 57 4.05 -1.03 -19.11
N ILE A 58 2.85 -0.46 -18.97
CA ILE A 58 2.47 0.76 -19.72
C ILE A 58 3.17 1.98 -19.09
N PRO A 59 3.96 2.78 -19.84
CA PRO A 59 4.61 3.98 -19.30
C PRO A 59 3.58 5.10 -19.07
N PHE A 60 3.52 5.63 -17.86
CA PHE A 60 2.66 6.79 -17.53
C PHE A 60 3.46 8.10 -17.39
N ALA A 61 4.79 8.01 -17.21
CA ALA A 61 5.68 9.15 -17.07
C ALA A 61 6.95 9.01 -17.91
N GLU A 62 7.63 10.13 -18.16
CA GLU A 62 9.01 10.12 -18.65
C GLU A 62 9.97 9.50 -17.62
N PRO A 63 11.01 8.78 -18.07
CA PRO A 63 12.00 8.20 -17.15
C PRO A 63 12.65 9.28 -16.27
N PRO A 64 12.59 9.16 -14.93
CA PRO A 64 13.13 10.14 -13.99
C PRO A 64 14.65 10.01 -13.79
N VAL A 65 15.40 9.82 -14.88
CA VAL A 65 16.84 9.53 -14.88
C VAL A 65 17.71 10.80 -14.95
N GLY A 66 18.95 10.70 -14.48
CA GLY A 66 19.96 11.77 -14.59
C GLY A 66 19.49 13.06 -13.91
N LYS A 67 19.39 14.17 -14.67
CA LYS A 67 18.93 15.48 -14.15
C LYS A 67 17.48 15.49 -13.66
N ARG A 68 16.69 14.44 -13.96
CA ARG A 68 15.31 14.29 -13.47
C ARG A 68 15.22 13.53 -12.14
N ARG A 69 16.31 12.91 -11.67
CA ARG A 69 16.34 12.26 -10.36
C ARG A 69 15.99 13.30 -9.27
N PHE A 70 15.14 12.89 -8.34
CA PHE A 70 14.51 13.68 -7.26
C PHE A 70 13.48 14.74 -7.69
N ARG A 71 13.32 15.00 -9.00
CA ARG A 71 12.33 15.98 -9.49
C ARG A 71 10.96 15.35 -9.66
N ARG A 72 9.94 16.20 -9.72
CA ARG A 72 8.59 15.81 -10.16
C ARG A 72 8.67 15.13 -11.52
N ALA A 73 7.95 14.04 -11.69
CA ALA A 73 7.89 13.34 -12.97
C ALA A 73 7.25 14.25 -14.05
N GLU A 74 7.66 14.03 -15.29
CA GLU A 74 7.06 14.68 -16.46
C GLU A 74 6.11 13.68 -17.13
N THR A 75 4.98 14.16 -17.67
CA THR A 75 4.04 13.32 -18.41
C THR A 75 4.73 12.63 -19.59
N LYS A 76 4.44 11.33 -19.78
CA LYS A 76 4.99 10.56 -20.90
C LYS A 76 4.66 11.22 -22.24
N ARG A 77 5.67 11.41 -23.09
CA ARG A 77 5.48 11.93 -24.45
C ARG A 77 4.69 10.94 -25.31
N LEU A 78 3.94 11.49 -26.26
CA LEU A 78 3.28 10.72 -27.30
C LEU A 78 4.29 9.83 -28.03
N TRP A 79 3.94 8.57 -28.27
CA TRP A 79 4.73 7.67 -29.11
C TRP A 79 3.97 7.29 -30.38
N THR A 80 4.74 7.01 -31.44
CA THR A 80 4.22 6.44 -32.68
C THR A 80 4.35 4.92 -32.65
N GLY A 81 3.62 4.22 -33.52
CA GLY A 81 3.63 2.76 -33.52
C GLY A 81 2.69 2.15 -32.48
N VAL A 82 3.05 0.97 -31.97
CA VAL A 82 2.33 0.21 -30.93
C VAL A 82 3.36 -0.18 -29.88
N TYR A 83 3.06 0.07 -28.61
CA TYR A 83 3.88 -0.35 -27.48
C TYR A 83 3.42 -1.73 -27.00
N ASP A 84 4.32 -2.72 -27.01
CA ASP A 84 4.02 -4.07 -26.55
C ASP A 84 4.07 -4.13 -25.02
N ALA A 85 2.89 -4.13 -24.40
CA ALA A 85 2.67 -4.19 -22.96
C ALA A 85 2.48 -5.65 -22.51
N MET A 86 3.46 -6.50 -22.78
CA MET A 86 3.39 -7.96 -22.58
C MET A 86 4.22 -8.47 -21.41
N GLU A 87 5.08 -7.64 -20.85
CA GLU A 87 6.01 -8.00 -19.78
C GLU A 87 5.94 -7.00 -18.64
N TYR A 88 6.19 -7.46 -17.42
CA TYR A 88 6.27 -6.55 -16.28
C TYR A 88 7.43 -5.57 -16.43
N PRO A 89 7.25 -4.32 -15.96
CA PRO A 89 8.30 -3.31 -16.02
C PRO A 89 9.43 -3.61 -15.02
N ASN A 90 10.52 -2.89 -15.15
CA ASN A 90 11.56 -2.85 -14.12
C ASN A 90 10.99 -2.39 -12.77
N ALA A 91 11.52 -2.95 -11.69
CA ALA A 91 11.26 -2.43 -10.35
C ALA A 91 12.01 -1.10 -10.16
N CYS A 92 11.52 -0.23 -9.28
CA CYS A 92 12.30 0.94 -8.88
C CYS A 92 13.51 0.51 -8.04
N TYR A 93 14.60 1.27 -8.14
CA TYR A 93 15.75 1.10 -7.25
C TYR A 93 15.34 1.20 -5.79
N GLN A 94 15.78 0.22 -4.99
CA GLN A 94 15.37 0.03 -3.61
C GLN A 94 16.37 -0.86 -2.85
N PHE A 95 16.25 -0.86 -1.53
CA PHE A 95 16.91 -1.85 -0.69
C PHE A 95 16.36 -3.27 -0.99
N VAL A 96 17.24 -4.26 -1.02
CA VAL A 96 16.88 -5.67 -1.19
C VAL A 96 17.17 -6.41 0.11
N ASP A 97 16.17 -7.08 0.65
CA ASP A 97 16.32 -7.88 1.87
C ASP A 97 17.15 -9.13 1.58
N THR A 98 18.28 -9.25 2.26
CA THR A 98 19.18 -10.41 2.17
C THR A 98 19.39 -11.08 3.54
N SER A 99 18.56 -10.76 4.53
CA SER A 99 18.66 -11.31 5.90
C SER A 99 18.41 -12.82 5.95
N PHE A 100 17.54 -13.34 5.07
CA PHE A 100 17.24 -14.77 4.97
C PHE A 100 17.35 -15.27 3.52
N PRO A 101 18.57 -15.47 2.98
CA PRO A 101 18.75 -15.89 1.59
C PRO A 101 18.09 -17.25 1.31
N GLY A 102 17.34 -17.33 0.22
CA GLY A 102 16.56 -18.50 -0.20
C GLY A 102 15.26 -18.74 0.57
N PHE A 103 14.90 -17.86 1.51
CA PHE A 103 13.67 -18.00 2.27
C PHE A 103 12.51 -17.28 1.58
N GLN A 104 11.53 -18.05 1.12
CA GLN A 104 10.39 -17.52 0.35
C GLN A 104 9.60 -16.44 1.12
N GLY A 105 9.47 -16.55 2.45
CA GLY A 105 8.69 -15.60 3.25
C GLY A 105 9.24 -14.17 3.23
N SER A 106 10.56 -13.99 3.06
CA SER A 106 11.18 -12.67 2.87
C SER A 106 11.36 -12.34 1.38
N GLU A 107 11.82 -13.30 0.57
CA GLU A 107 12.13 -13.07 -0.85
C GLU A 107 10.90 -12.77 -1.71
N MET A 108 9.70 -13.20 -1.31
CA MET A 108 8.47 -12.85 -2.02
C MET A 108 8.18 -11.35 -2.08
N TRP A 109 8.79 -10.57 -1.17
CA TRP A 109 8.66 -9.11 -1.10
C TRP A 109 9.79 -8.36 -1.82
N ASN A 110 10.86 -9.06 -2.19
CA ASN A 110 11.98 -8.48 -2.94
C ASN A 110 11.60 -8.22 -4.41
N PRO A 111 12.28 -7.27 -5.09
CA PRO A 111 12.04 -7.01 -6.50
C PRO A 111 12.29 -8.26 -7.36
N ASN A 112 11.24 -8.79 -7.98
CA ASN A 112 11.31 -9.95 -8.90
C ASN A 112 11.62 -9.54 -10.37
N ARG A 113 12.00 -8.29 -10.59
CA ARG A 113 12.42 -7.72 -11.88
C ARG A 113 13.68 -6.91 -11.67
N GLN A 114 14.40 -6.62 -12.76
CA GLN A 114 15.59 -5.77 -12.69
C GLN A 114 15.22 -4.40 -12.10
N MET A 115 16.08 -3.86 -11.23
CA MET A 115 15.93 -2.51 -10.72
C MET A 115 16.45 -1.48 -11.73
N SER A 116 15.68 -0.41 -11.93
CA SER A 116 16.04 0.72 -12.78
C SER A 116 15.43 2.02 -12.24
N GLU A 117 16.03 3.17 -12.54
CA GLU A 117 15.38 4.47 -12.33
C GLU A 117 14.28 4.73 -13.37
N ASP A 118 14.37 4.10 -14.54
CA ASP A 118 13.27 4.01 -15.49
C ASP A 118 12.28 2.93 -15.02
N CYS A 119 11.44 3.30 -14.05
CA CYS A 119 10.51 2.39 -13.39
C CYS A 119 9.05 2.90 -13.35
N LEU A 120 8.73 4.07 -13.93
CA LEU A 120 7.39 4.69 -13.84
C LEU A 120 6.39 4.12 -14.86
N TYR A 121 5.92 2.91 -14.55
CA TYR A 121 5.01 2.11 -15.35
C TYR A 121 3.81 1.62 -14.53
N LEU A 122 2.72 1.26 -15.22
CA LEU A 122 1.54 0.64 -14.63
C LEU A 122 1.11 -0.60 -15.41
N ASN A 123 0.37 -1.48 -14.74
CA ASN A 123 -0.20 -2.71 -15.30
C ASN A 123 -1.72 -2.62 -15.26
N VAL A 124 -2.41 -3.24 -16.22
CA VAL A 124 -3.88 -3.27 -16.32
C VAL A 124 -4.35 -4.69 -16.64
N TRP A 125 -5.24 -5.24 -15.82
CA TRP A 125 -5.95 -6.49 -16.07
C TRP A 125 -7.42 -6.22 -16.36
N VAL A 126 -7.87 -6.68 -17.52
CA VAL A 126 -9.24 -6.50 -18.02
C VAL A 126 -9.93 -7.87 -18.10
N PRO A 127 -11.12 -8.06 -17.49
CA PRO A 127 -11.86 -9.31 -17.60
C PRO A 127 -12.27 -9.63 -19.05
N SER A 128 -12.62 -10.89 -19.29
CA SER A 128 -12.72 -11.52 -20.60
C SER A 128 -13.67 -10.83 -21.60
N SER A 129 -13.44 -11.10 -22.90
CA SER A 129 -14.13 -10.54 -24.06
C SER A 129 -15.57 -11.10 -24.26
N PRO A 130 -16.54 -10.34 -24.83
CA PRO A 130 -16.42 -9.00 -25.39
C PRO A 130 -16.02 -7.99 -24.32
N ARG A 131 -15.07 -7.09 -24.66
CA ARG A 131 -14.49 -6.13 -23.71
C ARG A 131 -15.60 -5.41 -22.96
N PRO A 132 -15.76 -5.62 -21.65
CA PRO A 132 -16.87 -5.03 -20.93
C PRO A 132 -16.74 -3.51 -20.90
N HIS A 133 -17.85 -2.80 -20.86
CA HIS A 133 -17.87 -1.35 -20.79
C HIS A 133 -18.34 -0.87 -19.42
N ASN A 134 -17.85 0.30 -19.01
CA ASN A 134 -18.26 0.98 -17.80
C ASN A 134 -18.01 0.16 -16.50
N LEU A 135 -16.93 -0.62 -16.46
CA LEU A 135 -16.57 -1.40 -15.28
C LEU A 135 -16.01 -0.56 -14.14
N THR A 136 -16.22 -1.01 -12.91
CA THR A 136 -15.50 -0.49 -11.75
C THR A 136 -14.00 -0.76 -11.88
N VAL A 137 -13.20 0.23 -11.50
CA VAL A 137 -11.74 0.18 -11.56
C VAL A 137 -11.20 0.16 -10.14
N MET A 138 -10.27 -0.75 -9.86
CA MET A 138 -9.53 -0.84 -8.61
C MET A 138 -8.05 -0.61 -8.90
N VAL A 139 -7.43 0.33 -8.19
CA VAL A 139 -6.05 0.75 -8.44
C VAL A 139 -5.20 0.47 -7.20
N TRP A 140 -4.28 -0.48 -7.33
CA TRP A 140 -3.35 -0.94 -6.30
C TRP A 140 -2.15 -0.01 -6.17
N ILE A 141 -1.85 0.36 -4.93
CA ILE A 141 -0.64 1.07 -4.51
C ILE A 141 0.08 0.18 -3.50
N TYR A 142 1.28 -0.32 -3.85
CA TYR A 142 2.02 -1.25 -2.99
C TYR A 142 2.64 -0.56 -1.75
N GLY A 143 2.87 -1.38 -0.72
CA GLY A 143 3.51 -1.02 0.55
C GLY A 143 5.05 -0.98 0.52
N GLY A 144 5.71 -1.42 1.60
CA GLY A 144 7.19 -1.45 1.67
C GLY A 144 7.84 -0.24 2.36
N GLY A 145 7.15 0.36 3.35
CA GLY A 145 7.72 1.42 4.19
C GLY A 145 8.23 2.67 3.44
N PHE A 146 7.78 2.87 2.21
CA PHE A 146 8.30 3.85 1.25
C PHE A 146 9.75 3.65 0.81
N TYR A 147 10.44 2.57 1.19
CA TYR A 147 11.84 2.28 0.83
C TYR A 147 12.00 1.04 -0.08
N SER A 148 10.98 0.18 -0.15
CA SER A 148 10.90 -1.02 -0.98
C SER A 148 9.50 -1.19 -1.61
N GLY A 149 9.33 -2.21 -2.44
CA GLY A 149 8.09 -2.59 -3.10
C GLY A 149 8.17 -2.59 -4.63
N SER A 150 7.35 -3.42 -5.27
CA SER A 150 7.21 -3.47 -6.73
C SER A 150 5.79 -3.84 -7.14
N SER A 151 5.27 -3.25 -8.21
CA SER A 151 3.96 -3.64 -8.77
C SER A 151 3.97 -4.99 -9.51
N SER A 152 5.14 -5.60 -9.67
CA SER A 152 5.33 -6.85 -10.39
C SER A 152 5.36 -8.10 -9.50
N LEU A 153 5.25 -7.96 -8.18
CA LEU A 153 5.28 -9.10 -7.25
C LEU A 153 4.11 -10.05 -7.53
N ASP A 154 4.37 -11.35 -7.39
CA ASP A 154 3.39 -12.40 -7.71
C ASP A 154 2.12 -12.31 -6.84
N VAL A 155 2.28 -11.84 -5.59
CA VAL A 155 1.16 -11.59 -4.66
C VAL A 155 0.24 -10.45 -5.09
N TYR A 156 0.68 -9.60 -6.02
CA TYR A 156 -0.11 -8.49 -6.58
C TYR A 156 -0.67 -8.80 -7.98
N ASP A 157 -0.61 -10.06 -8.43
CA ASP A 157 -1.14 -10.44 -9.74
C ASP A 157 -2.66 -10.23 -9.81
N GLY A 158 -3.07 -9.15 -10.47
CA GLY A 158 -4.46 -8.69 -10.50
C GLY A 158 -5.43 -9.60 -11.28
N ARG A 159 -4.95 -10.66 -11.95
CA ARG A 159 -5.80 -11.48 -12.83
C ARG A 159 -6.95 -12.17 -12.10
N TYR A 160 -6.74 -12.68 -10.89
CA TYR A 160 -7.78 -13.45 -10.18
C TYR A 160 -8.89 -12.54 -9.67
N LEU A 161 -8.52 -11.37 -9.13
CA LEU A 161 -9.47 -10.35 -8.73
C LEU A 161 -10.23 -9.78 -9.94
N ALA A 162 -9.52 -9.43 -11.02
CA ALA A 162 -10.15 -8.93 -12.24
C ALA A 162 -11.16 -9.92 -12.83
N HIS A 163 -10.78 -11.21 -12.90
CA HIS A 163 -11.63 -12.27 -13.42
C HIS A 163 -12.82 -12.57 -12.49
N SER A 164 -12.56 -12.89 -11.23
CA SER A 164 -13.58 -13.39 -10.28
C SER A 164 -14.63 -12.33 -10.00
N GLU A 165 -14.23 -11.07 -9.96
CA GLU A 165 -15.11 -9.95 -9.64
C GLU A 165 -15.51 -9.12 -10.85
N THR A 166 -15.06 -9.41 -12.07
CA THR A 166 -15.41 -8.60 -13.25
C THR A 166 -15.15 -7.11 -13.02
N VAL A 167 -13.95 -6.79 -12.55
CA VAL A 167 -13.46 -5.42 -12.33
C VAL A 167 -12.18 -5.22 -13.13
N ILE A 168 -11.85 -3.97 -13.46
CA ILE A 168 -10.52 -3.67 -13.99
C ILE A 168 -9.58 -3.44 -12.80
N VAL A 169 -8.49 -4.19 -12.76
CA VAL A 169 -7.42 -3.99 -11.77
C VAL A 169 -6.28 -3.25 -12.45
N VAL A 170 -5.76 -2.23 -11.78
CA VAL A 170 -4.58 -1.48 -12.18
C VAL A 170 -3.57 -1.54 -11.04
N SER A 171 -2.29 -1.68 -11.33
CA SER A 171 -1.22 -1.51 -10.34
C SER A 171 -0.16 -0.56 -10.89
N MET A 172 0.51 0.22 -10.03
CA MET A 172 1.53 1.18 -10.48
C MET A 172 2.83 1.06 -9.69
N ASN A 173 3.93 1.40 -10.35
CA ASN A 173 5.16 1.77 -9.68
C ASN A 173 5.17 3.25 -9.29
N TYR A 174 5.87 3.55 -8.21
CA TYR A 174 6.22 4.91 -7.79
C TYR A 174 7.63 4.90 -7.21
N ARG A 175 8.37 6.01 -7.33
CA ARG A 175 9.71 6.08 -6.74
C ARG A 175 9.64 5.99 -5.22
N ILE A 176 10.61 5.27 -4.66
CA ILE A 176 10.76 4.93 -3.24
C ILE A 176 12.18 5.31 -2.77
N GLY A 177 12.40 5.24 -1.47
CA GLY A 177 13.62 5.65 -0.79
C GLY A 177 14.01 7.10 -1.11
N ALA A 178 15.32 7.36 -1.15
CA ALA A 178 15.82 8.68 -1.53
C ALA A 178 15.32 9.15 -2.91
N PHE A 179 15.10 8.24 -3.87
CA PHE A 179 14.66 8.60 -5.23
C PHE A 179 13.25 9.21 -5.25
N GLY A 180 12.38 8.79 -4.34
CA GLY A 180 10.99 9.22 -4.24
C GLY A 180 10.74 10.31 -3.19
N PHE A 181 11.55 10.34 -2.13
CA PHE A 181 11.20 11.08 -0.91
C PHE A 181 12.35 11.91 -0.32
N LEU A 182 13.49 12.03 -1.01
CA LEU A 182 14.48 13.03 -0.64
C LEU A 182 13.88 14.44 -0.75
N ALA A 183 13.91 15.18 0.37
CA ALA A 183 13.27 16.48 0.46
C ALA A 183 14.24 17.55 1.01
N LEU A 184 14.44 18.59 0.20
CA LEU A 184 15.08 19.84 0.58
C LEU A 184 14.03 20.94 0.41
N HIS A 185 13.16 21.10 1.40
CA HIS A 185 12.02 22.03 1.33
C HIS A 185 12.47 23.44 0.90
N GLY A 186 11.84 24.00 -0.12
CA GLY A 186 12.24 25.24 -0.80
C GLY A 186 13.06 25.05 -2.07
N SER A 187 13.60 23.85 -2.34
CA SER A 187 14.30 23.51 -3.58
C SER A 187 13.35 22.88 -4.60
N SER A 188 13.36 23.39 -5.84
CA SER A 188 12.62 22.77 -6.96
C SER A 188 13.29 21.51 -7.49
N GLU A 189 14.57 21.28 -7.16
CA GLU A 189 15.36 20.17 -7.67
C GLU A 189 15.15 18.88 -6.88
N ALA A 190 14.78 19.00 -5.60
CA ALA A 190 14.40 17.89 -4.72
C ALA A 190 13.33 18.35 -3.71
N PRO A 191 12.09 18.62 -4.15
CA PRO A 191 11.06 19.21 -3.31
C PRO A 191 10.51 18.25 -2.23
N GLY A 192 10.81 16.95 -2.31
CA GLY A 192 10.14 15.91 -1.55
C GLY A 192 8.83 15.45 -2.19
N ASN A 193 8.25 14.39 -1.64
CA ASN A 193 6.96 13.81 -2.05
C ASN A 193 6.84 13.41 -3.54
N VAL A 194 7.95 13.29 -4.27
CA VAL A 194 7.88 12.99 -5.71
C VAL A 194 7.36 11.57 -5.99
N GLY A 195 7.54 10.63 -5.06
CA GLY A 195 6.87 9.33 -5.09
C GLY A 195 5.33 9.43 -4.99
N LEU A 196 4.78 10.30 -4.13
CA LEU A 196 3.33 10.57 -4.09
C LEU A 196 2.84 11.25 -5.37
N LEU A 197 3.69 12.08 -5.99
CA LEU A 197 3.37 12.73 -7.26
C LEU A 197 3.42 11.74 -8.44
N ASP A 198 4.29 10.74 -8.39
CA ASP A 198 4.28 9.63 -9.36
C ASP A 198 2.96 8.86 -9.26
N GLN A 199 2.52 8.53 -8.04
CA GLN A 199 1.21 7.90 -7.79
C GLN A 199 0.06 8.76 -8.35
N ARG A 200 0.06 10.06 -8.06
CA ARG A 200 -0.94 11.00 -8.59
C ARG A 200 -0.93 11.03 -10.12
N MET A 201 0.24 10.99 -10.76
CA MET A 201 0.36 10.97 -12.22
C MET A 201 -0.22 9.68 -12.82
N ALA A 202 0.01 8.53 -12.20
CA ALA A 202 -0.61 7.27 -12.63
C ALA A 202 -2.14 7.29 -12.43
N LEU A 203 -2.64 7.86 -11.33
CA LEU A 203 -4.09 8.06 -11.13
C LEU A 203 -4.69 9.00 -12.17
N GLN A 204 -3.97 10.05 -12.55
CA GLN A 204 -4.37 10.92 -13.65
C GLN A 204 -4.38 10.17 -14.99
N TRP A 205 -3.38 9.32 -15.24
CA TRP A 205 -3.38 8.44 -16.41
C TRP A 205 -4.62 7.52 -16.44
N VAL A 206 -5.02 6.95 -15.29
CA VAL A 206 -6.25 6.14 -15.17
C VAL A 206 -7.47 6.97 -15.54
N GLN A 207 -7.62 8.18 -14.98
CA GLN A 207 -8.72 9.09 -15.33
C GLN A 207 -8.80 9.36 -16.83
N ASP A 208 -7.64 9.58 -17.46
CA ASP A 208 -7.56 9.97 -18.86
C ASP A 208 -7.70 8.81 -19.86
N ASN A 209 -7.43 7.57 -19.44
CA ASN A 209 -7.27 6.45 -20.38
C ASN A 209 -8.09 5.20 -20.06
N ILE A 210 -8.52 4.97 -18.82
CA ILE A 210 -9.07 3.66 -18.42
C ILE A 210 -10.36 3.30 -19.16
N HIS A 211 -11.10 4.30 -19.65
CA HIS A 211 -12.29 4.10 -20.47
C HIS A 211 -12.01 3.41 -21.80
N PHE A 212 -10.82 3.55 -22.38
CA PHE A 212 -10.42 2.79 -23.57
C PHE A 212 -10.23 1.29 -23.29
N PHE A 213 -9.97 0.94 -22.03
CA PHE A 213 -9.87 -0.44 -21.55
C PHE A 213 -11.21 -1.00 -21.07
N GLY A 214 -12.30 -0.21 -21.11
CA GLY A 214 -13.62 -0.61 -20.63
C GLY A 214 -13.97 -0.13 -19.22
N GLY A 215 -13.08 0.60 -18.56
CA GLY A 215 -13.27 1.09 -17.19
C GLY A 215 -14.11 2.36 -17.12
N ASN A 216 -14.73 2.59 -15.97
CA ASN A 216 -15.44 3.82 -15.66
C ASN A 216 -14.53 4.75 -14.83
N PRO A 217 -14.01 5.87 -15.39
CA PRO A 217 -13.17 6.80 -14.64
C PRO A 217 -13.90 7.46 -13.46
N LYS A 218 -15.24 7.39 -13.42
CA LYS A 218 -16.07 7.88 -12.29
C LYS A 218 -16.30 6.83 -11.19
N GLN A 219 -15.83 5.60 -11.37
CA GLN A 219 -15.90 4.51 -10.38
C GLN A 219 -14.52 3.89 -10.16
N VAL A 220 -13.58 4.73 -9.74
CA VAL A 220 -12.21 4.34 -9.41
C VAL A 220 -12.09 4.21 -7.90
N THR A 221 -11.62 3.06 -7.43
CA THR A 221 -11.28 2.83 -6.02
C THR A 221 -9.79 2.63 -5.91
N ILE A 222 -9.12 3.47 -5.13
CA ILE A 222 -7.70 3.26 -4.80
C ILE A 222 -7.60 2.36 -3.57
N PHE A 223 -6.69 1.41 -3.59
CA PHE A 223 -6.45 0.50 -2.47
C PHE A 223 -4.96 0.20 -2.32
N GLY A 224 -4.53 0.00 -1.09
CA GLY A 224 -3.11 -0.22 -0.78
C GLY A 224 -2.93 -0.73 0.63
N GLU A 225 -1.78 -1.34 0.86
CA GLU A 225 -1.39 -1.93 2.13
C GLU A 225 -0.12 -1.27 2.68
N SER A 226 0.03 -1.18 4.00
CA SER A 226 1.18 -0.55 4.67
C SER A 226 1.41 0.90 4.18
N ALA A 227 2.60 1.21 3.66
CA ALA A 227 2.91 2.48 3.00
C ALA A 227 1.94 2.80 1.85
N GLY A 228 1.43 1.80 1.15
CA GLY A 228 0.37 1.93 0.15
C GLY A 228 -0.97 2.36 0.75
N GLY A 229 -1.33 1.83 1.92
CA GLY A 229 -2.50 2.25 2.70
C GLY A 229 -2.36 3.70 3.19
N ALA A 230 -1.16 4.06 3.69
CA ALA A 230 -0.83 5.43 4.04
C ALA A 230 -0.92 6.36 2.80
N SER A 231 -0.39 5.94 1.65
CA SER A 231 -0.53 6.63 0.35
C SER A 231 -1.96 6.86 -0.08
N VAL A 232 -2.83 5.84 0.04
CA VAL A 232 -4.27 5.99 -0.21
C VAL A 232 -4.85 7.09 0.67
N GLY A 233 -4.50 7.10 1.95
CA GLY A 233 -4.90 8.16 2.86
C GLY A 233 -4.32 9.52 2.49
N TYR A 234 -3.06 9.62 2.04
CA TYR A 234 -2.48 10.87 1.58
C TYR A 234 -3.24 11.42 0.36
N HIS A 235 -3.73 10.56 -0.52
CA HIS A 235 -4.59 10.99 -1.64
C HIS A 235 -6.00 11.43 -1.20
N LEU A 236 -6.52 10.93 -0.06
CA LEU A 236 -7.72 11.50 0.58
C LEU A 236 -7.44 12.90 1.15
N LEU A 237 -6.28 13.10 1.77
CA LEU A 237 -5.88 14.37 2.38
C LEU A 237 -5.50 15.43 1.32
N SER A 238 -4.74 15.06 0.30
CA SER A 238 -4.16 15.98 -0.68
C SER A 238 -5.21 16.54 -1.64
N PRO A 239 -5.47 17.87 -1.68
CA PRO A 239 -6.53 18.50 -2.47
C PRO A 239 -6.51 18.12 -3.96
N ASP A 240 -5.34 18.13 -4.59
CA ASP A 240 -5.18 17.86 -6.02
C ASP A 240 -5.38 16.39 -6.39
N SER A 241 -5.25 15.47 -5.42
CA SER A 241 -5.50 14.03 -5.65
C SER A 241 -6.99 13.67 -5.51
N ARG A 242 -7.78 14.45 -4.76
CA ARG A 242 -9.19 14.12 -4.47
C ARG A 242 -10.06 13.88 -5.71
N PRO A 243 -9.88 14.58 -6.85
CA PRO A 243 -10.70 14.35 -8.05
C PRO A 243 -10.38 13.05 -8.80
N THR A 244 -9.23 12.41 -8.57
CA THR A 244 -8.75 11.30 -9.42
C THR A 244 -9.30 9.93 -9.02
N PHE A 245 -10.12 9.85 -7.98
CA PHE A 245 -10.74 8.61 -7.53
C PHE A 245 -12.08 8.85 -6.82
N THR A 246 -12.86 7.79 -6.70
CA THR A 246 -14.18 7.77 -6.08
C THR A 246 -14.09 7.33 -4.63
N ARG A 247 -13.46 6.19 -4.33
CA ARG A 247 -13.42 5.55 -2.99
C ARG A 247 -12.02 5.07 -2.62
N ALA A 248 -11.83 4.72 -1.36
CA ALA A 248 -10.53 4.32 -0.82
C ALA A 248 -10.63 3.08 0.07
N ILE A 249 -9.64 2.18 -0.07
CA ILE A 249 -9.42 1.05 0.84
C ILE A 249 -8.02 1.15 1.45
N LEU A 250 -7.90 1.08 2.78
CA LEU A 250 -6.64 1.24 3.50
C LEU A 250 -6.37 -0.01 4.35
N GLN A 251 -5.37 -0.80 3.98
CA GLN A 251 -5.00 -2.02 4.69
C GLN A 251 -3.74 -1.76 5.51
N SER A 252 -3.80 -1.97 6.83
CA SER A 252 -2.63 -1.93 7.72
C SER A 252 -1.74 -0.68 7.61
N GLY A 253 -2.33 0.46 7.26
CA GLY A 253 -1.59 1.72 7.10
C GLY A 253 -2.47 2.92 6.84
N VAL A 254 -2.17 4.04 7.50
CA VAL A 254 -2.89 5.32 7.37
C VAL A 254 -1.90 6.50 7.44
N PRO A 255 -2.28 7.71 6.98
CA PRO A 255 -1.39 8.89 6.93
C PRO A 255 -0.81 9.31 8.28
N ASN A 256 -1.56 9.12 9.37
CA ASN A 256 -1.18 9.50 10.73
C ASN A 256 -0.42 8.38 11.47
N CYS A 257 0.10 7.39 10.74
CA CYS A 257 1.07 6.45 11.31
C CYS A 257 2.38 7.17 11.65
N PRO A 258 3.02 6.91 12.82
CA PRO A 258 4.23 7.61 13.27
C PRO A 258 5.42 7.54 12.30
N TRP A 259 5.45 6.52 11.45
CA TRP A 259 6.51 6.28 10.47
C TRP A 259 6.22 6.85 9.09
N ALA A 260 4.99 7.28 8.83
CA ALA A 260 4.51 7.56 7.48
C ALA A 260 4.85 8.96 6.98
N SER A 261 5.20 9.91 7.86
CA SER A 261 5.67 11.23 7.45
C SER A 261 6.68 11.84 8.43
N VAL A 262 7.42 12.85 7.95
CA VAL A 262 8.36 13.66 8.74
C VAL A 262 8.14 15.16 8.52
N SER A 263 8.69 15.97 9.42
CA SER A 263 8.71 17.43 9.25
C SER A 263 9.71 17.86 8.16
N PRO A 264 9.52 19.03 7.52
CA PRO A 264 10.50 19.58 6.58
C PRO A 264 11.93 19.68 7.14
N ALA A 265 12.06 20.00 8.43
CA ALA A 265 13.35 20.12 9.10
C ALA A 265 14.07 18.76 9.20
N GLU A 266 13.35 17.72 9.60
CA GLU A 266 13.92 16.37 9.70
C GLU A 266 14.23 15.79 8.33
N ALA A 267 13.36 16.00 7.33
CA ALA A 267 13.62 15.55 5.96
C ALA A 267 14.89 16.20 5.38
N ARG A 268 15.08 17.51 5.60
CA ARG A 268 16.30 18.23 5.22
C ARG A 268 17.53 17.68 5.95
N ARG A 269 17.45 17.43 7.25
CA ARG A 269 18.55 16.82 8.03
C ARG A 269 19.00 15.49 7.41
N ARG A 270 18.05 14.61 7.08
CA ARG A 270 18.33 13.29 6.47
C ARG A 270 18.96 13.44 5.09
N ALA A 271 18.42 14.32 4.23
CA ALA A 271 18.96 14.59 2.90
C ALA A 271 20.41 15.12 2.96
N THR A 272 20.68 16.08 3.85
CA THR A 272 22.04 16.62 4.03
C THR A 272 23.00 15.57 4.60
N LEU A 273 22.54 14.73 5.52
CA LEU A 273 23.36 13.65 6.08
C LEU A 273 23.69 12.57 5.03
N LEU A 274 22.72 12.17 4.20
CA LEU A 274 22.97 11.28 3.07
C LEU A 274 24.05 11.86 2.16
N GLY A 275 23.94 13.16 1.83
CA GLY A 275 24.96 13.91 1.09
C GLY A 275 26.36 13.71 1.67
N LYS A 276 26.53 13.95 2.97
CA LYS A 276 27.82 13.76 3.65
C LYS A 276 28.32 12.32 3.55
N LEU A 277 27.45 11.32 3.77
CA LEU A 277 27.80 9.90 3.76
C LEU A 277 28.30 9.42 2.39
N VAL A 278 27.78 9.99 1.30
CA VAL A 278 28.23 9.67 -0.07
C VAL A 278 29.29 10.64 -0.59
N GLY A 279 29.86 11.49 0.26
CA GLY A 279 30.93 12.42 -0.08
C GLY A 279 30.49 13.68 -0.85
N CYS A 280 29.21 14.01 -0.84
CA CYS A 280 28.66 15.28 -1.31
C CYS A 280 28.73 16.33 -0.18
N ASN A 281 29.91 16.94 -0.03
CA ASN A 281 30.22 17.88 1.04
C ASN A 281 29.99 19.34 0.63
N GLY A 282 29.27 20.08 1.48
CA GLY A 282 29.13 21.53 1.37
C GLY A 282 28.23 21.99 0.22
N GLY A 283 28.11 23.30 0.08
CA GLY A 283 27.35 23.94 -0.98
C GLY A 283 25.89 24.26 -0.65
N ASN A 284 25.23 24.95 -1.57
CA ASN A 284 23.79 25.20 -1.50
C ASN A 284 22.98 23.96 -1.93
N ASP A 285 21.66 24.01 -1.81
CA ASP A 285 20.77 22.88 -2.16
C ASP A 285 20.98 22.37 -3.59
N THR A 286 21.28 23.25 -4.55
CA THR A 286 21.51 22.87 -5.94
C THR A 286 22.80 22.05 -6.09
N GLU A 287 23.90 22.49 -5.46
CA GLU A 287 25.18 21.79 -5.50
C GLU A 287 25.10 20.41 -4.82
N LEU A 288 24.39 20.34 -3.69
CA LEU A 288 24.11 19.07 -3.02
C LEU A 288 23.34 18.11 -3.93
N VAL A 289 22.25 18.56 -4.55
CA VAL A 289 21.43 17.74 -5.44
C VAL A 289 22.21 17.30 -6.68
N ASP A 290 22.99 18.19 -7.30
CA ASP A 290 23.80 17.84 -8.46
C ASP A 290 24.87 16.79 -8.12
N CYS A 291 25.48 16.88 -6.94
CA CYS A 291 26.38 15.83 -6.47
C CYS A 291 25.66 14.50 -6.23
N LEU A 292 24.50 14.51 -5.56
CA LEU A 292 23.71 13.29 -5.32
C LEU A 292 23.24 12.62 -6.62
N ARG A 293 22.96 13.41 -7.67
CA ARG A 293 22.63 12.90 -9.01
C ARG A 293 23.80 12.22 -9.72
N SER A 294 25.03 12.59 -9.37
CA SER A 294 26.24 11.99 -9.93
C SER A 294 26.54 10.59 -9.37
N LYS A 295 25.94 10.24 -8.22
CA LYS A 295 26.10 8.94 -7.58
C LYS A 295 25.34 7.85 -8.31
N THR A 296 25.85 6.64 -8.26
CA THR A 296 25.07 5.47 -8.68
C THR A 296 23.88 5.28 -7.72
N PRO A 297 22.78 4.67 -8.19
CA PRO A 297 21.65 4.37 -7.31
C PRO A 297 22.06 3.53 -6.09
N GLN A 298 22.96 2.56 -6.26
CA GLN A 298 23.41 1.69 -5.17
C GLN A 298 24.17 2.45 -4.08
N GLU A 299 25.04 3.41 -4.45
CA GLU A 299 25.74 4.25 -3.46
C GLU A 299 24.79 5.02 -2.52
N LEU A 300 23.60 5.40 -3.02
CA LEU A 300 22.58 6.06 -2.19
C LEU A 300 21.87 5.07 -1.27
N ILE A 301 21.50 3.90 -1.81
CA ILE A 301 20.80 2.83 -1.08
C ILE A 301 21.66 2.31 0.08
N ASP A 302 22.95 2.09 -0.17
CA ASP A 302 23.90 1.55 0.82
C ASP A 302 24.01 2.44 2.08
N GLN A 303 23.75 3.75 1.94
CA GLN A 303 23.82 4.73 3.03
C GLN A 303 22.45 5.14 3.57
N GLU A 304 21.35 4.62 3.00
CA GLU A 304 20.00 5.11 3.28
C GLU A 304 19.62 4.96 4.76
N TRP A 305 19.88 3.81 5.37
CA TRP A 305 19.51 3.54 6.77
C TRP A 305 20.31 4.36 7.80
N GLN A 306 21.52 4.81 7.43
CA GLN A 306 22.42 5.55 8.32
C GLN A 306 21.94 6.99 8.63
N VAL A 307 20.90 7.46 7.92
CA VAL A 307 20.35 8.81 8.15
C VAL A 307 19.35 8.86 9.30
N LEU A 308 18.87 7.70 9.78
CA LEU A 308 17.92 7.64 10.89
C LEU A 308 18.56 8.24 12.16
N PRO A 309 17.80 9.00 12.97
CA PRO A 309 18.36 9.71 14.10
C PRO A 309 18.73 8.78 15.26
N TRP A 310 18.08 7.62 15.37
CA TRP A 310 18.28 6.63 16.43
C TRP A 310 18.05 5.22 15.90
N SER A 311 18.53 4.22 16.63
CA SER A 311 18.08 2.83 16.46
C SER A 311 16.61 2.74 16.83
N ALA A 312 15.78 2.22 15.94
CA ALA A 312 14.33 2.19 16.11
C ALA A 312 13.71 1.06 15.30
N LEU A 313 12.63 0.50 15.82
CA LEU A 313 11.73 -0.35 15.04
C LEU A 313 10.78 0.52 14.21
N PHE A 314 10.40 0.01 13.04
CA PHE A 314 9.33 0.59 12.24
C PHE A 314 9.54 2.09 11.95
N ARG A 315 10.75 2.49 11.57
CA ARG A 315 11.09 3.83 11.09
C ARG A 315 11.88 3.72 9.81
N PHE A 316 11.57 4.57 8.84
CA PHE A 316 12.16 4.52 7.49
C PHE A 316 12.79 5.86 7.14
N SER A 317 13.85 5.82 6.32
CA SER A 317 14.73 6.96 6.07
C SER A 317 14.10 8.07 5.25
N PHE A 318 13.55 7.76 4.08
CA PHE A 318 12.93 8.75 3.20
C PHE A 318 11.46 8.42 3.00
N VAL A 319 10.61 9.20 3.67
CA VAL A 319 9.16 9.05 3.70
C VAL A 319 8.51 10.40 3.32
N PRO A 320 7.19 10.45 3.08
CA PRO A 320 6.49 11.70 2.83
C PRO A 320 6.80 12.83 3.83
N VAL A 321 6.76 14.07 3.36
CA VAL A 321 7.04 15.28 4.14
C VAL A 321 5.82 16.20 4.15
N VAL A 322 5.53 16.84 5.28
CA VAL A 322 4.50 17.87 5.37
C VAL A 322 5.00 19.15 4.70
N ASP A 323 4.75 19.31 3.41
CA ASP A 323 5.37 20.33 2.55
C ASP A 323 4.51 21.59 2.31
N GLY A 324 3.26 21.61 2.77
CA GLY A 324 2.34 22.70 2.50
C GLY A 324 1.76 22.70 1.07
N GLU A 325 2.14 21.73 0.23
CA GLU A 325 1.69 21.61 -1.16
C GLU A 325 0.96 20.28 -1.40
N VAL A 326 1.68 19.16 -1.40
CA VAL A 326 1.08 17.82 -1.49
C VAL A 326 0.31 17.53 -0.20
N LEU A 327 0.92 17.84 0.94
CA LEU A 327 0.31 17.76 2.26
C LEU A 327 0.24 19.17 2.85
N PRO A 328 -0.91 19.85 2.74
CA PRO A 328 -1.07 21.23 3.22
C PRO A 328 -0.76 21.43 4.71
N ASP A 329 -0.98 20.41 5.53
CA ASP A 329 -0.69 20.40 6.97
C ASP A 329 -0.45 18.96 7.45
N THR A 330 -0.19 18.76 8.73
CA THR A 330 0.00 17.43 9.31
C THR A 330 -1.27 16.58 9.15
N PRO A 331 -1.14 15.25 8.95
CA PRO A 331 -2.29 14.35 8.89
C PRO A 331 -3.27 14.52 10.05
N GLU A 332 -2.76 14.71 11.28
CA GLU A 332 -3.57 14.92 12.48
C GLU A 332 -4.40 16.22 12.40
N ALA A 333 -3.80 17.31 11.94
CA ALA A 333 -4.48 18.60 11.79
C ALA A 333 -5.55 18.53 10.68
N MET A 334 -5.24 17.87 9.56
CA MET A 334 -6.18 17.68 8.46
C MET A 334 -7.36 16.78 8.86
N LEU A 335 -7.12 15.71 9.63
CA LEU A 335 -8.17 14.86 10.19
C LEU A 335 -9.05 15.63 11.18
N SER A 336 -8.45 16.41 12.07
CA SER A 336 -9.16 17.18 13.11
C SER A 336 -10.04 18.28 12.52
N SER A 337 -9.56 18.94 11.47
CA SER A 337 -10.30 20.00 10.75
C SER A 337 -11.31 19.47 9.74
N GLY A 338 -11.31 18.16 9.45
CA GLY A 338 -12.15 17.60 8.40
C GLY A 338 -11.70 17.95 6.98
N ASN A 339 -10.44 18.37 6.79
CA ASN A 339 -9.89 18.76 5.49
C ASN A 339 -9.42 17.53 4.70
N PHE A 340 -10.37 16.73 4.25
CA PHE A 340 -10.11 15.54 3.43
C PHE A 340 -11.26 15.29 2.46
N LYS A 341 -11.04 14.40 1.47
CA LYS A 341 -12.10 13.98 0.53
C LYS A 341 -13.22 13.27 1.30
N ASP A 342 -14.43 13.78 1.14
CA ASP A 342 -15.66 13.17 1.66
C ASP A 342 -16.15 12.05 0.72
N THR A 343 -15.96 10.80 1.13
CA THR A 343 -16.32 9.59 0.38
C THR A 343 -16.47 8.36 1.31
N GLN A 344 -16.72 7.17 0.78
CA GLN A 344 -16.69 5.94 1.56
C GLN A 344 -15.25 5.41 1.70
N VAL A 345 -14.94 4.85 2.87
CA VAL A 345 -13.68 4.18 3.17
C VAL A 345 -13.91 2.79 3.76
N LEU A 346 -13.13 1.81 3.31
CA LEU A 346 -12.97 0.49 3.93
C LEU A 346 -11.55 0.40 4.45
N LEU A 347 -11.34 -0.03 5.68
CA LEU A 347 -10.01 -0.11 6.25
C LEU A 347 -9.93 -1.19 7.33
N GLY A 348 -8.72 -1.64 7.64
CA GLY A 348 -8.53 -2.66 8.65
C GLY A 348 -7.06 -2.98 8.87
N VAL A 349 -6.83 -3.92 9.77
CA VAL A 349 -5.51 -4.35 10.24
C VAL A 349 -5.47 -5.86 10.35
N ASN A 350 -4.27 -6.40 10.43
CA ASN A 350 -4.01 -7.77 10.83
C ASN A 350 -3.85 -7.85 12.36
N GLN A 351 -3.93 -9.07 12.90
CA GLN A 351 -3.86 -9.29 14.34
C GLN A 351 -2.46 -8.99 14.90
N ASP A 352 -1.39 -9.35 14.19
CA ASP A 352 -0.01 -9.41 14.68
C ASP A 352 0.94 -8.56 13.80
N GLU A 353 0.61 -7.27 13.69
CA GLU A 353 1.30 -6.29 12.81
C GLU A 353 2.76 -6.01 13.20
N GLY A 354 3.14 -6.28 14.46
CA GLY A 354 4.46 -5.97 15.00
C GLY A 354 5.50 -7.05 14.73
N SER A 355 5.06 -8.30 14.62
CA SER A 355 5.91 -9.50 14.54
C SER A 355 7.02 -9.43 13.48
N TYR A 356 6.70 -8.94 12.28
CA TYR A 356 7.67 -8.77 11.20
C TYR A 356 8.80 -7.81 11.61
N PHE A 357 8.48 -6.68 12.22
CA PHE A 357 9.48 -5.67 12.57
C PHE A 357 10.32 -6.09 13.78
N LEU A 358 9.75 -6.86 14.70
CA LEU A 358 10.47 -7.43 15.83
C LEU A 358 11.54 -8.41 15.35
N LEU A 359 11.19 -9.31 14.43
CA LEU A 359 12.13 -10.28 13.87
C LEU A 359 13.39 -9.62 13.29
N TYR A 360 13.25 -8.50 12.61
CA TYR A 360 14.36 -7.85 11.90
C TYR A 360 15.18 -6.87 12.76
N GLY A 361 14.63 -6.38 13.86
CA GLY A 361 15.24 -5.25 14.57
C GLY A 361 15.29 -5.35 16.09
N ALA A 362 14.58 -6.28 16.72
CA ALA A 362 14.53 -6.40 18.18
C ALA A 362 15.42 -7.54 18.69
N PRO A 363 16.08 -7.36 19.85
CA PRO A 363 16.88 -8.42 20.46
C PRO A 363 16.00 -9.61 20.89
N GLY A 364 16.56 -10.82 20.79
CA GLY A 364 15.90 -12.06 21.22
C GLY A 364 14.94 -12.69 20.22
N PHE A 365 14.54 -11.97 19.16
CA PHE A 365 13.66 -12.51 18.11
C PHE A 365 14.43 -13.27 17.04
N SER A 366 13.88 -14.40 16.61
CA SER A 366 14.48 -15.24 15.58
C SER A 366 13.43 -16.00 14.77
N LYS A 367 13.76 -16.21 13.49
CA LYS A 367 13.03 -17.07 12.56
C LYS A 367 13.04 -18.54 13.01
N ASP A 368 14.09 -18.95 13.71
CA ASP A 368 14.43 -20.37 13.91
C ASP A 368 14.08 -20.90 15.32
N ASN A 369 13.39 -20.10 16.14
CA ASN A 369 12.94 -20.51 17.48
C ASN A 369 11.61 -19.82 17.86
N GLU A 370 11.10 -20.11 19.06
CA GLU A 370 9.84 -19.54 19.57
C GLU A 370 9.93 -18.06 20.00
N SER A 371 11.13 -17.46 19.95
CA SER A 371 11.43 -16.09 20.35
C SER A 371 10.91 -15.74 21.75
N LEU A 372 11.19 -16.60 22.75
CA LEU A 372 10.84 -16.29 24.14
C LEU A 372 11.71 -15.13 24.63
N ILE A 373 11.07 -14.03 25.04
CA ILE A 373 11.76 -12.75 25.31
C ILE A 373 12.02 -12.57 26.80
N SER A 374 13.29 -12.40 27.17
CA SER A 374 13.66 -12.09 28.55
C SER A 374 13.09 -10.74 28.99
N ARG A 375 12.99 -10.50 30.31
CA ARG A 375 12.56 -9.18 30.81
C ARG A 375 13.50 -8.06 30.36
N GLU A 376 14.78 -8.33 30.24
CA GLU A 376 15.79 -7.38 29.76
C GLU A 376 15.57 -7.03 28.28
N ASP A 377 15.43 -8.03 27.43
CA ASP A 377 15.16 -7.84 26.00
C ASP A 377 13.82 -7.15 25.77
N PHE A 378 12.81 -7.43 26.59
CA PHE A 378 11.53 -6.73 26.57
C PHE A 378 11.72 -5.22 26.80
N LEU A 379 12.42 -4.83 27.87
CA LEU A 379 12.64 -3.42 28.20
C LEU A 379 13.44 -2.70 27.11
N GLU A 380 14.42 -3.36 26.51
CA GLU A 380 15.16 -2.79 25.38
C GLU A 380 14.29 -2.68 24.13
N GLY A 381 13.48 -3.70 23.84
CA GLY A 381 12.50 -3.67 22.77
C GLY A 381 11.50 -2.52 22.90
N VAL A 382 11.02 -2.21 24.12
CA VAL A 382 10.14 -1.05 24.36
C VAL A 382 10.83 0.25 23.93
N LYS A 383 12.11 0.44 24.27
CA LYS A 383 12.88 1.64 23.85
C LYS A 383 12.97 1.75 22.33
N LEU A 384 13.25 0.64 21.65
CA LEU A 384 13.34 0.61 20.19
C LEU A 384 11.97 0.87 19.52
N SER A 385 10.87 0.50 20.17
CA SER A 385 9.49 0.65 19.66
C SER A 385 8.97 2.09 19.73
N VAL A 386 9.39 2.84 20.75
CA VAL A 386 9.00 4.24 20.98
C VAL A 386 10.22 5.13 21.22
N PRO A 387 11.10 5.28 20.21
CA PRO A 387 12.45 5.84 20.39
C PRO A 387 12.47 7.35 20.72
N HIS A 388 11.32 8.02 20.60
CA HIS A 388 11.14 9.44 20.93
C HIS A 388 10.73 9.68 22.40
N ALA A 389 10.38 8.62 23.12
CA ALA A 389 9.82 8.73 24.46
C ALA A 389 10.90 9.06 25.49
N ASN A 390 10.55 9.88 26.47
CA ASN A 390 11.33 10.06 27.70
C ASN A 390 11.11 8.89 28.67
N ASP A 391 11.81 8.88 29.80
CA ASP A 391 11.78 7.76 30.77
C ASP A 391 10.38 7.51 31.35
N ILE A 392 9.69 8.56 31.81
CA ILE A 392 8.28 8.46 32.28
C ILE A 392 7.39 7.91 31.18
N GLY A 393 7.71 8.30 29.96
CA GLY A 393 7.18 7.68 28.79
C GLY A 393 7.37 6.16 28.88
N LEU A 394 8.59 5.71 28.65
CA LEU A 394 8.92 4.29 28.54
C LEU A 394 8.30 3.45 29.67
N GLU A 395 8.36 3.95 30.90
CA GLU A 395 7.72 3.33 32.07
C GLU A 395 6.21 3.13 31.92
N SER A 396 5.48 4.10 31.37
CA SER A 396 4.04 3.96 31.20
C SER A 396 3.67 2.91 30.13
N VAL A 397 4.51 2.73 29.10
CA VAL A 397 4.34 1.64 28.11
C VAL A 397 4.60 0.30 28.77
N VAL A 398 5.71 0.17 29.51
CA VAL A 398 6.03 -1.03 30.29
C VAL A 398 4.89 -1.36 31.26
N LEU A 399 4.38 -0.37 31.99
CA LEU A 399 3.27 -0.54 32.92
C LEU A 399 1.99 -1.04 32.24
N GLN A 400 1.68 -0.50 31.06
CA GLN A 400 0.46 -0.82 30.32
C GLN A 400 0.48 -2.23 29.70
N TYR A 401 1.65 -2.73 29.30
CA TYR A 401 1.81 -3.99 28.55
C TYR A 401 2.46 -5.13 29.35
N THR A 402 2.89 -4.90 30.60
CA THR A 402 3.41 -5.97 31.47
C THR A 402 2.27 -6.65 32.22
N ASP A 403 2.22 -7.99 32.18
CA ASP A 403 1.49 -8.78 33.17
C ASP A 403 2.32 -8.85 34.46
N TRP A 404 2.02 -7.97 35.42
CA TRP A 404 2.76 -7.86 36.68
C TRP A 404 2.64 -9.07 37.60
N MET A 405 1.71 -9.99 37.32
CA MET A 405 1.63 -11.26 38.06
C MET A 405 2.63 -12.31 37.56
N ASP A 406 3.24 -12.09 36.39
CA ASP A 406 4.07 -13.06 35.69
C ASP A 406 5.10 -12.37 34.76
N GLU A 407 5.73 -11.31 35.25
CA GLU A 407 6.54 -10.37 34.46
C GLU A 407 7.78 -10.98 33.77
N ASN A 408 8.24 -12.14 34.25
CA ASN A 408 9.40 -12.86 33.71
C ASN A 408 9.02 -13.94 32.70
N ASN A 409 7.74 -14.06 32.35
CA ASN A 409 7.27 -15.03 31.36
C ASN A 409 7.65 -14.60 29.94
N GLY A 410 8.55 -15.36 29.31
CA GLY A 410 9.10 -15.00 28.01
C GLY A 410 8.09 -15.02 26.86
N LEU A 411 7.04 -15.83 26.96
CA LEU A 411 5.96 -15.84 25.97
C LEU A 411 5.11 -14.57 26.09
N LYS A 412 4.73 -14.19 27.32
CA LYS A 412 3.95 -12.96 27.54
C LYS A 412 4.73 -11.71 27.14
N ASN A 413 6.04 -11.67 27.41
CA ASN A 413 6.90 -10.56 26.98
C ASN A 413 7.01 -10.48 25.45
N ARG A 414 7.12 -11.62 24.76
CA ARG A 414 7.11 -11.69 23.29
C ARG A 414 5.81 -11.12 22.72
N ASP A 415 4.68 -11.62 23.19
CA ASP A 415 3.36 -11.22 22.68
C ASP A 415 3.06 -9.75 23.01
N ALA A 416 3.49 -9.28 24.20
CA ALA A 416 3.38 -7.87 24.57
C ALA A 416 4.24 -6.96 23.67
N MET A 417 5.42 -7.40 23.25
CA MET A 417 6.26 -6.65 22.30
C MET A 417 5.58 -6.54 20.93
N ASP A 418 4.98 -7.62 20.43
CA ASP A 418 4.22 -7.59 19.17
C ASP A 418 3.07 -6.59 19.25
N ASP A 419 2.29 -6.70 20.33
CA ASP A 419 1.20 -5.78 20.61
C ASP A 419 1.66 -4.32 20.71
N ILE A 420 2.78 -4.01 21.36
CA ILE A 420 3.32 -2.64 21.45
C ILE A 420 3.65 -2.10 20.05
N VAL A 421 4.38 -2.89 19.26
CA VAL A 421 4.82 -2.46 17.92
C VAL A 421 3.62 -2.30 16.99
N GLY A 422 2.70 -3.28 16.96
CA GLY A 422 1.50 -3.24 16.13
C GLY A 422 0.53 -2.13 16.56
N ASP A 423 0.27 -1.99 17.87
CA ASP A 423 -0.63 -0.97 18.40
C ASP A 423 -0.12 0.43 18.11
N HIS A 424 1.16 0.72 18.40
CA HIS A 424 1.74 2.05 18.23
C HIS A 424 1.81 2.47 16.75
N ASN A 425 2.21 1.55 15.87
CA ASN A 425 2.56 1.90 14.50
C ASN A 425 1.44 1.71 13.49
N VAL A 426 0.46 0.84 13.74
CA VAL A 426 -0.59 0.47 12.76
C VAL A 426 -1.99 0.60 13.35
N ILE A 427 -2.31 -0.19 14.38
CA ILE A 427 -3.69 -0.38 14.86
C ILE A 427 -4.28 0.90 15.46
N CYS A 428 -3.58 1.52 16.41
CA CYS A 428 -4.11 2.72 17.07
C CYS A 428 -4.16 3.94 16.14
N PRO A 429 -3.14 4.21 15.29
CA PRO A 429 -3.25 5.23 14.24
C PRO A 429 -4.45 5.01 13.30
N LEU A 430 -4.69 3.77 12.85
CA LEU A 430 -5.80 3.44 11.96
C LEU A 430 -7.15 3.62 12.67
N ALA A 431 -7.27 3.21 13.93
CA ALA A 431 -8.47 3.45 14.73
C ALA A 431 -8.76 4.95 14.92
N HIS A 432 -7.71 5.77 15.12
CA HIS A 432 -7.85 7.23 15.16
C HIS A 432 -8.34 7.79 13.83
N PHE A 433 -7.73 7.38 12.71
CA PHE A 433 -8.14 7.77 11.36
C PHE A 433 -9.62 7.44 11.11
N ALA A 434 -10.02 6.19 11.35
CA ALA A 434 -11.37 5.70 11.16
C ALA A 434 -12.39 6.52 11.98
N ARG A 435 -12.04 6.82 13.25
CA ARG A 435 -12.89 7.60 14.15
C ARG A 435 -13.05 9.04 13.68
N SER A 436 -11.97 9.70 13.31
CA SER A 436 -11.97 11.08 12.83
C SER A 436 -12.80 11.21 11.54
N TYR A 437 -12.60 10.29 10.59
CA TYR A 437 -13.38 10.23 9.36
C TYR A 437 -14.88 10.03 9.64
N ALA A 438 -15.19 9.06 10.51
CA ALA A 438 -16.56 8.78 10.89
C ALA A 438 -17.22 9.99 11.60
N GLN A 439 -16.52 10.65 12.53
CA GLN A 439 -17.04 11.78 13.30
C GLN A 439 -17.38 12.96 12.40
N HIS A 440 -16.52 13.28 11.43
CA HIS A 440 -16.79 14.32 10.44
C HIS A 440 -18.10 14.07 9.68
N ASN A 441 -18.31 12.83 9.23
CA ASN A 441 -19.52 12.46 8.47
C ASN A 441 -20.79 12.58 9.32
N ALA A 442 -20.71 12.25 10.61
CA ALA A 442 -21.83 12.43 11.53
C ALA A 442 -22.13 13.90 11.85
N MET A 443 -21.09 14.74 11.97
CA MET A 443 -21.29 16.18 12.15
C MET A 443 -21.99 16.82 10.95
N LYS A 444 -21.60 16.45 9.72
CA LYS A 444 -22.28 16.90 8.49
C LYS A 444 -23.74 16.46 8.40
N ALA A 445 -24.04 15.23 8.83
CA ALA A 445 -25.42 14.74 8.86
C ALA A 445 -26.31 15.55 9.82
N ASN A 446 -25.75 16.03 10.93
CA ASN A 446 -26.49 16.80 11.94
C ASN A 446 -26.65 18.30 11.62
N THR A 447 -25.79 18.89 10.78
CA THR A 447 -25.81 20.34 10.46
C THR A 447 -26.68 20.72 9.25
N GLY A 448 -27.49 19.80 8.72
CA GLY A 448 -28.54 20.14 7.75
C GLY A 448 -28.04 20.56 6.37
N GLY A 449 -26.84 20.16 5.94
CA GLY A 449 -26.37 20.37 4.58
C GLY A 449 -27.37 19.78 3.58
N ALA A 450 -28.03 20.65 2.80
CA ALA A 450 -29.15 20.38 1.91
C ALA A 450 -28.81 19.50 0.67
N GLY A 451 -28.13 18.38 0.88
CA GLY A 451 -27.85 17.34 -0.10
C GLY A 451 -27.85 15.91 0.47
N GLY A 452 -28.03 15.75 1.79
CA GLY A 452 -28.09 14.45 2.48
C GLY A 452 -29.42 13.73 2.27
N GLY A 453 -29.78 13.44 1.02
CA GLY A 453 -30.85 12.48 0.74
C GLY A 453 -30.44 11.13 1.31
N MET A 454 -31.17 10.68 2.35
CA MET A 454 -31.13 9.30 2.81
C MET A 454 -31.71 8.44 1.68
N ASN A 455 -30.88 8.11 0.69
CA ASN A 455 -31.28 7.18 -0.35
C ASN A 455 -31.61 5.86 0.35
N SER A 456 -32.82 5.36 0.09
CA SER A 456 -33.47 4.18 0.67
C SER A 456 -32.71 2.85 0.48
N GLY A 457 -31.44 2.89 0.06
CA GLY A 457 -30.48 1.79 0.03
C GLY A 457 -29.40 1.82 1.12
N GLY A 458 -29.47 2.71 2.11
CA GLY A 458 -28.51 2.74 3.23
C GLY A 458 -27.10 3.24 2.85
N ASN A 459 -26.98 3.96 1.74
CA ASN A 459 -25.71 4.42 1.18
C ASN A 459 -25.51 5.91 1.50
N SER A 460 -25.09 6.22 2.72
CA SER A 460 -24.66 7.58 3.09
C SER A 460 -23.31 7.88 2.42
N GLN A 461 -23.19 9.06 1.80
CA GLN A 461 -21.87 9.69 1.59
C GLN A 461 -21.13 9.66 2.95
N GLY A 462 -19.93 9.08 3.01
CA GLY A 462 -19.18 8.96 4.27
C GLY A 462 -19.28 7.64 5.06
N GLY A 463 -19.60 6.51 4.42
CA GLY A 463 -19.55 5.19 5.08
C GLY A 463 -18.13 4.78 5.48
N VAL A 464 -17.93 4.33 6.73
CA VAL A 464 -16.67 3.77 7.25
C VAL A 464 -16.88 2.29 7.58
N TYR A 465 -16.09 1.42 6.99
CA TYR A 465 -16.14 -0.04 7.19
C TYR A 465 -14.81 -0.54 7.73
N LEU A 466 -14.81 -1.05 8.97
CA LEU A 466 -13.61 -1.54 9.65
C LEU A 466 -13.55 -3.08 9.66
N TYR A 467 -12.40 -3.67 9.36
CA TYR A 467 -12.13 -5.10 9.53
C TYR A 467 -10.90 -5.37 10.43
N LEU A 468 -10.86 -6.57 11.00
CA LEU A 468 -9.69 -7.19 11.62
C LEU A 468 -9.49 -8.54 10.92
N PHE A 469 -8.30 -8.75 10.38
CA PHE A 469 -7.90 -10.00 9.74
C PHE A 469 -7.06 -10.82 10.73
N ASP A 470 -7.53 -12.00 11.11
CA ASP A 470 -6.92 -12.85 12.13
C ASP A 470 -6.60 -14.27 11.62
N HIS A 471 -6.67 -14.47 10.30
CA HIS A 471 -6.45 -15.79 9.71
C HIS A 471 -4.99 -15.98 9.36
N ARG A 472 -4.32 -16.92 10.04
CA ARG A 472 -2.97 -17.35 9.69
C ARG A 472 -3.03 -18.36 8.55
N ALA A 473 -2.39 -18.05 7.42
CA ALA A 473 -2.36 -18.95 6.28
C ALA A 473 -1.72 -20.30 6.62
N SER A 474 -2.33 -21.38 6.15
CA SER A 474 -1.93 -22.77 6.42
C SER A 474 -0.57 -23.14 5.84
N ASN A 475 -0.14 -22.43 4.80
CA ASN A 475 1.13 -22.60 4.10
C ASN A 475 2.14 -21.49 4.43
N LEU A 476 1.89 -20.67 5.46
CA LEU A 476 2.77 -19.58 5.86
C LEU A 476 4.15 -20.11 6.26
N ALA A 477 5.19 -19.60 5.59
CA ALA A 477 6.57 -20.08 5.80
C ALA A 477 7.22 -19.56 7.09
N TRP A 478 6.69 -18.50 7.69
CA TRP A 478 7.19 -17.88 8.92
C TRP A 478 6.85 -18.72 10.16
N PRO A 479 7.62 -18.63 11.27
CA PRO A 479 7.35 -19.37 12.50
C PRO A 479 6.00 -19.01 13.13
N GLU A 480 5.46 -19.94 13.93
CA GLU A 480 4.13 -19.82 14.55
C GLU A 480 3.98 -18.59 15.45
N TRP A 481 5.05 -18.21 16.15
CA TRP A 481 5.02 -17.06 17.06
C TRP A 481 4.70 -15.74 16.37
N MET A 482 4.94 -15.63 15.05
CA MET A 482 4.65 -14.41 14.30
C MET A 482 3.15 -14.23 13.98
N GLY A 483 2.30 -15.21 14.29
CA GLY A 483 0.85 -15.06 14.16
C GLY A 483 0.38 -14.71 12.74
N VAL A 484 -0.44 -13.67 12.65
CA VAL A 484 -1.09 -13.13 11.44
C VAL A 484 -0.36 -11.85 11.03
N ILE A 485 0.70 -12.06 10.27
CA ILE A 485 1.74 -11.07 10.00
C ILE A 485 1.24 -9.90 9.14
N HIS A 486 1.83 -8.73 9.36
CA HIS A 486 1.72 -7.55 8.51
C HIS A 486 1.81 -7.88 7.00
N GLY A 487 0.77 -7.55 6.23
CA GLY A 487 0.71 -7.73 4.77
C GLY A 487 0.25 -9.11 4.27
N TYR A 488 0.02 -10.09 5.15
CA TYR A 488 -0.38 -11.44 4.74
C TYR A 488 -1.87 -11.61 4.44
N GLU A 489 -2.67 -10.56 4.56
CA GLU A 489 -4.04 -10.53 4.05
C GLU A 489 -4.08 -10.24 2.54
N ILE A 490 -2.99 -9.71 1.96
CA ILE A 490 -2.94 -9.31 0.55
C ILE A 490 -3.16 -10.51 -0.38
N GLU A 491 -2.55 -11.66 -0.10
CA GLU A 491 -2.71 -12.88 -0.91
C GLU A 491 -4.18 -13.32 -1.02
N PHE A 492 -4.98 -13.08 0.02
CA PHE A 492 -6.42 -13.36 0.01
C PHE A 492 -7.20 -12.31 -0.79
N VAL A 493 -6.81 -11.02 -0.71
CA VAL A 493 -7.41 -9.93 -1.51
C VAL A 493 -7.14 -10.09 -3.00
N PHE A 494 -5.97 -10.62 -3.39
CA PHE A 494 -5.58 -10.82 -4.78
C PHE A 494 -5.95 -12.19 -5.34
N GLY A 495 -6.45 -13.12 -4.51
CA GLY A 495 -6.98 -14.38 -5.00
C GLY A 495 -5.94 -15.50 -5.14
N LEU A 496 -4.77 -15.41 -4.51
CA LEU A 496 -3.77 -16.49 -4.56
C LEU A 496 -4.32 -17.85 -4.08
N PRO A 497 -5.21 -17.94 -3.07
CA PRO A 497 -5.82 -19.22 -2.68
C PRO A 497 -6.64 -19.93 -3.78
N LEU A 498 -6.94 -19.27 -4.90
CA LEU A 498 -7.57 -19.91 -6.05
C LEU A 498 -6.57 -20.69 -6.92
N GLU A 499 -5.27 -20.43 -6.80
CA GLU A 499 -4.21 -21.16 -7.49
C GLU A 499 -3.90 -22.48 -6.78
N LYS A 500 -4.34 -23.59 -7.39
CA LYS A 500 -4.24 -24.94 -6.81
C LYS A 500 -2.81 -25.38 -6.53
N ARG A 501 -1.82 -24.83 -7.24
CA ARG A 501 -0.39 -25.16 -7.05
C ARG A 501 0.22 -24.56 -5.78
N LEU A 502 -0.45 -23.60 -5.13
CA LEU A 502 0.06 -22.93 -3.92
C LEU A 502 -0.36 -23.61 -2.62
N ASN A 503 -1.07 -24.75 -2.68
CA ASN A 503 -1.40 -25.60 -1.52
C ASN A 503 -2.21 -24.91 -0.40
N TYR A 504 -3.05 -23.92 -0.73
CA TYR A 504 -4.05 -23.40 0.21
C TYR A 504 -5.18 -24.42 0.46
N THR A 505 -5.79 -24.34 1.64
CA THR A 505 -6.97 -25.14 1.98
C THR A 505 -8.21 -24.67 1.23
N LEU A 506 -9.25 -25.52 1.18
CA LEU A 506 -10.54 -25.14 0.59
C LEU A 506 -11.24 -24.00 1.36
N ASP A 507 -11.02 -23.90 2.66
CA ASP A 507 -11.63 -22.83 3.46
C ASP A 507 -10.92 -21.49 3.23
N GLU A 508 -9.61 -21.50 2.97
CA GLU A 508 -8.85 -20.32 2.53
C GLU A 508 -9.25 -19.84 1.15
N GLU A 509 -9.55 -20.77 0.23
CA GLU A 509 -10.14 -20.39 -1.07
C GLU A 509 -11.49 -19.69 -0.86
N LYS A 510 -12.36 -20.22 0.01
CA LYS A 510 -13.65 -19.58 0.34
C LYS A 510 -13.47 -18.22 1.00
N LEU A 511 -12.50 -18.09 1.91
CA LEU A 511 -12.15 -16.82 2.57
C LEU A 511 -11.70 -15.79 1.54
N SER A 512 -10.77 -16.14 0.66
CA SER A 512 -10.27 -15.26 -0.40
C SER A 512 -11.39 -14.81 -1.34
N ARG A 513 -12.27 -15.73 -1.80
CA ARG A 513 -13.44 -15.36 -2.61
C ARG A 513 -14.34 -14.36 -1.88
N ARG A 514 -14.55 -14.54 -0.58
CA ARG A 514 -15.36 -13.64 0.24
C ARG A 514 -14.71 -12.26 0.38
N MET A 515 -13.40 -12.20 0.60
CA MET A 515 -12.65 -10.95 0.67
C MET A 515 -12.68 -10.21 -0.67
N MET A 516 -12.34 -10.86 -1.79
CA MET A 516 -12.44 -10.27 -3.13
C MET A 516 -13.84 -9.69 -3.38
N LYS A 517 -14.88 -10.43 -2.98
CA LYS A 517 -16.28 -9.98 -3.11
C LYS A 517 -16.56 -8.72 -2.31
N TYR A 518 -16.15 -8.65 -1.05
CA TYR A 518 -16.33 -7.46 -0.22
C TYR A 518 -15.61 -6.23 -0.79
N TRP A 519 -14.36 -6.39 -1.22
CA TRP A 519 -13.55 -5.32 -1.79
C TRP A 519 -14.18 -4.80 -3.08
N ALA A 520 -14.59 -5.69 -3.97
CA ALA A 520 -15.19 -5.31 -5.24
C ALA A 520 -16.61 -4.73 -5.07
N ASN A 521 -17.44 -5.26 -4.17
CA ASN A 521 -18.75 -4.69 -3.84
C ASN A 521 -18.62 -3.27 -3.29
N PHE A 522 -17.67 -3.06 -2.38
CA PHE A 522 -17.34 -1.74 -1.88
C PHE A 522 -16.87 -0.82 -2.99
N ALA A 523 -16.00 -1.28 -3.88
CA ALA A 523 -15.52 -0.48 -5.00
C ALA A 523 -16.66 -0.05 -5.93
N ARG A 524 -17.60 -0.95 -6.23
CA ARG A 524 -18.78 -0.68 -7.08
C ARG A 524 -19.75 0.31 -6.41
N THR A 525 -20.12 0.02 -5.17
CA THR A 525 -21.32 0.61 -4.54
C THR A 525 -21.03 1.54 -3.37
N GLY A 526 -19.86 1.44 -2.74
CA GLY A 526 -19.55 2.08 -1.46
C GLY A 526 -20.03 1.27 -0.25
N ASN A 527 -20.51 0.04 -0.47
CA ASN A 527 -20.93 -0.89 0.57
C ASN A 527 -20.35 -2.29 0.25
N PRO A 528 -19.61 -2.93 1.16
CA PRO A 528 -19.06 -4.26 0.92
C PRO A 528 -20.15 -5.34 0.85
N ASN A 529 -21.34 -5.12 1.45
CA ASN A 529 -22.40 -6.11 1.49
C ASN A 529 -23.15 -6.24 0.17
N GLU A 530 -23.68 -7.44 -0.10
CA GLU A 530 -24.67 -7.61 -1.16
C GLU A 530 -26.05 -7.03 -0.77
N PRO A 531 -26.89 -6.66 -1.75
CA PRO A 531 -28.22 -6.09 -1.48
C PRO A 531 -29.16 -7.00 -0.67
N ASN A 532 -28.99 -8.32 -0.73
CA ASN A 532 -29.91 -9.32 -0.16
C ASN A 532 -29.28 -10.21 0.95
N VAL A 533 -28.20 -9.75 1.61
CA VAL A 533 -27.57 -10.52 2.70
C VAL A 533 -28.50 -10.58 3.92
N ASN A 534 -28.60 -11.78 4.51
CA ASN A 534 -29.32 -12.02 5.75
C ASN A 534 -28.87 -11.04 6.85
N HIS A 535 -29.79 -10.53 7.67
CA HIS A 535 -29.52 -9.42 8.61
C HIS A 535 -28.39 -9.68 9.64
N GLU A 536 -28.05 -10.95 9.86
CA GLU A 536 -27.03 -11.40 10.81
C GLU A 536 -25.61 -11.43 10.22
N ALA A 537 -25.46 -11.63 8.91
CA ALA A 537 -24.17 -11.72 8.19
C ALA A 537 -23.75 -10.40 7.51
N ARG A 538 -24.48 -9.30 7.77
CA ARG A 538 -24.28 -7.98 7.15
C ARG A 538 -23.24 -7.16 7.91
N TRP A 539 -22.21 -6.66 7.22
CA TRP A 539 -21.26 -5.65 7.70
C TRP A 539 -21.99 -4.32 7.96
N ARG A 540 -22.14 -3.94 9.23
CA ARG A 540 -22.92 -2.74 9.61
C ARG A 540 -22.10 -1.46 9.52
N VAL A 541 -22.72 -0.39 9.02
CA VAL A 541 -22.18 0.98 9.05
C VAL A 541 -22.28 1.50 10.48
N ARG A 542 -21.14 1.82 11.11
CA ARG A 542 -21.03 2.33 12.50
C ARG A 542 -21.59 1.43 13.60
N SER A 543 -20.97 0.27 13.72
CA SER A 543 -20.63 -0.41 14.97
C SER A 543 -19.71 -1.53 14.51
N VAL A 544 -18.50 -1.63 15.06
CA VAL A 544 -17.45 -2.60 14.68
C VAL A 544 -18.03 -3.82 13.95
N GLY A 545 -17.72 -3.85 12.64
CA GLY A 545 -18.16 -4.91 11.74
C GLY A 545 -17.48 -6.24 12.09
N PRO A 546 -17.89 -7.33 11.43
CA PRO A 546 -17.43 -8.66 11.78
C PRO A 546 -15.90 -8.72 11.67
N VAL A 547 -15.28 -9.13 12.77
CA VAL A 547 -13.95 -9.73 12.76
C VAL A 547 -14.07 -10.95 11.85
N PHE A 548 -13.19 -11.09 10.86
CA PHE A 548 -13.09 -12.37 10.18
C PHE A 548 -12.64 -13.33 11.25
N HIS A 549 -13.44 -14.33 11.57
CA HIS A 549 -13.04 -15.46 12.39
C HIS A 549 -13.40 -16.71 11.59
N ALA A 550 -12.58 -17.76 11.65
CA ALA A 550 -13.02 -19.09 11.25
C ALA A 550 -14.21 -19.58 12.10
N GLU A 551 -14.41 -19.00 13.30
CA GLU A 551 -15.54 -19.28 14.20
C GLU A 551 -16.12 -17.97 14.78
N GLU A 552 -17.37 -17.65 14.44
CA GLU A 552 -18.06 -16.39 14.75
C GLU A 552 -18.00 -15.95 16.22
N GLN A 553 -17.28 -14.85 16.53
CA GLN A 553 -17.52 -14.01 17.73
C GLN A 553 -17.55 -12.51 17.40
N LYS A 554 -18.55 -11.79 17.93
CA LYS A 554 -18.80 -10.36 17.67
C LYS A 554 -18.13 -9.50 18.76
N HIS A 555 -17.00 -8.86 18.45
CA HIS A 555 -16.37 -7.86 19.33
C HIS A 555 -16.89 -6.43 19.07
N VAL A 556 -17.00 -5.62 20.12
CA VAL A 556 -17.36 -4.18 20.05
C VAL A 556 -16.09 -3.32 20.28
N GLY A 557 -15.49 -2.82 19.21
CA GLY A 557 -14.32 -1.92 19.26
C GLY A 557 -13.01 -2.61 18.93
N LEU A 558 -12.17 -2.01 18.07
CA LEU A 558 -10.80 -2.49 17.80
C LEU A 558 -9.89 -2.01 18.94
N ARG A 559 -9.39 -2.93 19.76
CA ARG A 559 -8.40 -2.69 20.84
C ARG A 559 -8.63 -1.40 21.67
N ASN A 560 -9.88 -1.13 22.07
CA ASN A 560 -10.32 0.16 22.65
C ASN A 560 -9.42 0.70 23.79
N ARG A 561 -8.93 -0.19 24.68
CA ARG A 561 -8.04 0.20 25.79
C ARG A 561 -6.70 0.73 25.27
N CYS A 562 -6.05 0.01 24.35
CA CYS A 562 -4.79 0.42 23.73
C CYS A 562 -4.95 1.69 22.90
N VAL A 563 -6.06 1.80 22.15
CA VAL A 563 -6.39 3.01 21.38
C VAL A 563 -6.51 4.25 22.28
N LEU A 564 -7.12 4.13 23.46
CA LEU A 564 -7.17 5.23 24.43
C LEU A 564 -5.79 5.54 25.03
N PHE A 565 -4.99 4.52 25.31
CA PHE A 565 -3.63 4.70 25.80
C PHE A 565 -2.79 5.49 24.77
N TRP A 566 -2.62 4.95 23.56
CA TRP A 566 -1.74 5.53 22.54
C TRP A 566 -2.21 6.86 21.96
N ASN A 567 -3.51 7.05 21.74
CA ASN A 567 -4.02 8.25 21.07
C ASN A 567 -4.45 9.36 22.03
N ARG A 568 -4.60 9.07 23.32
CA ARG A 568 -5.08 10.06 24.30
C ARG A 568 -4.16 10.19 25.50
N PHE A 569 -3.89 9.13 26.24
CA PHE A 569 -3.10 9.23 27.48
C PHE A 569 -1.62 9.49 27.20
N TRP A 570 -1.02 8.62 26.41
CA TRP A 570 0.39 8.61 26.09
C TRP A 570 0.92 9.94 25.54
N PRO A 571 0.29 10.58 24.53
CA PRO A 571 0.79 11.82 23.96
C PRO A 571 0.81 13.00 24.94
N HIS A 572 0.02 12.95 26.01
CA HIS A 572 0.01 13.99 27.05
C HIS A 572 1.13 13.77 28.08
N ILE A 573 1.57 12.53 28.32
CA ILE A 573 2.59 12.20 29.31
C ILE A 573 3.99 12.56 28.83
N TRP A 574 4.40 12.05 27.66
CA TRP A 574 5.78 12.26 27.22
C TRP A 574 6.05 13.72 26.82
N LYS A 575 5.00 14.49 26.50
CA LYS A 575 5.09 15.94 26.27
C LYS A 575 5.13 16.76 27.57
N PHE A 576 4.75 16.19 28.71
CA PHE A 576 4.64 16.94 29.98
C PHE A 576 6.00 17.47 30.45
N GLU A 577 7.10 16.75 30.18
CA GLU A 577 8.45 17.23 30.53
C GLU A 577 8.93 18.41 29.67
N THR A 578 8.50 18.51 28.40
CA THR A 578 8.86 19.68 27.57
C THR A 578 8.31 21.00 28.11
N LEU A 579 7.23 20.94 28.92
CA LEU A 579 6.68 22.10 29.62
C LEU A 579 7.41 22.39 30.93
N THR A 580 7.76 21.37 31.73
CA THR A 580 8.48 21.57 33.01
C THR A 580 9.93 22.02 32.81
N ASP A 581 10.60 21.60 31.73
CA ASP A 581 11.93 22.09 31.39
C ASP A 581 11.94 23.55 30.93
N HIS A 582 10.82 24.03 30.37
CA HIS A 582 10.63 25.45 30.08
C HIS A 582 10.51 26.27 31.37
N TYR A 583 9.83 25.75 32.40
CA TYR A 583 9.75 26.38 33.71
C TYR A 583 11.09 26.33 34.48
N SER A 584 11.82 25.21 34.43
CA SER A 584 13.12 25.06 35.11
C SER A 584 14.25 25.92 34.51
N LYS A 585 14.13 26.32 33.24
CA LYS A 585 15.02 27.30 32.59
C LYS A 585 14.62 28.74 32.87
N GLN A 586 13.33 29.02 33.09
CA GLN A 586 12.85 30.36 33.41
C GLN A 586 13.21 30.78 34.84
N GLU A 587 13.19 29.85 35.80
CA GLU A 587 13.64 30.11 37.19
C GLU A 587 15.16 30.32 37.32
N ARG A 588 15.96 29.83 36.35
CA ARG A 588 17.41 30.09 36.31
C ARG A 588 17.81 31.45 35.72
N CYS A 589 16.85 32.22 35.19
CA CYS A 589 17.09 33.57 34.67
C CYS A 589 16.66 34.69 35.63
N THR A 590 16.25 34.37 36.86
CA THR A 590 15.87 35.36 37.88
C THR A 590 16.90 35.59 38.99
N ASP A 591 18.07 34.94 38.93
CA ASP A 591 19.21 35.18 39.84
C ASP A 591 20.39 35.86 39.11
N LEU A 592 20.15 37.06 38.58
CA LEU A 592 21.19 38.02 38.17
C LEU A 592 20.89 39.43 38.69
#